data_AF-A0A915BSQ5-F1
#
_entry.id   AF-A0A915BSQ5-F1
#
_cell.length_a   1.000
_cell.length_b   1.000
_cell.length_c   1.000
_cell.angle_alpha   90.00
_cell.angle_beta   90.00
_cell.angle_gamma   90.00
#
_symmetry.space_group_name_H-M   'P 1'
#
loop_
_entity.id
_entity.type
_entity.pdbx_description
1 polymer ?
#
loop_
_entity_poly.entity_id
_entity_poly.type
_entity_poly.pdbx_seq_one_letter_code
_entity_poly.pdbx_strand_id
1 'polypeptide(L)'
;MCNSNSVFRVQLEKIYENMGGTSLDPTANTVLTNLQKKLNTVLDKLAGQFAESLVPKIHEQMNTLGSILCKIKGPQLQKSQLVGEVDAVLEPLMELLEDKLQQYASECEKTVLKYLLKELWKITITSMEKIVVLPP
;
A
#
# COMPACT_ATOMS: atom_id res chain seq x y z
N MET A 1 10.30 -11.86 3.80
CA MET A 1 10.99 -11.24 2.65
C MET A 1 11.17 -9.72 2.80
N CYS A 2 10.19 -8.96 3.32
CA CYS A 2 10.32 -7.51 3.53
C CYS A 2 11.54 -7.12 4.39
N ASN A 3 11.84 -7.88 5.45
CA ASN A 3 12.93 -7.56 6.37
C ASN A 3 14.35 -7.79 5.76
N SER A 4 14.49 -8.72 4.82
CA SER A 4 15.79 -9.07 4.23
C SER A 4 16.34 -7.96 3.33
N ASN A 5 15.48 -7.28 2.57
CA ASN A 5 15.90 -6.20 1.65
C ASN A 5 16.26 -4.89 2.39
N SER A 6 15.56 -4.60 3.49
CA SER A 6 15.87 -3.50 4.39
C SER A 6 17.24 -3.66 5.06
N VAL A 7 17.60 -4.89 5.47
CA VAL A 7 18.91 -5.20 6.05
C VAL A 7 20.05 -4.90 5.06
N PHE A 8 19.88 -5.22 3.76
CA PHE A 8 20.89 -4.90 2.75
C PHE A 8 21.11 -3.40 2.59
N ARG A 9 20.04 -2.59 2.69
CA ARG A 9 20.13 -1.12 2.61
C ARG A 9 20.90 -0.53 3.79
N VAL A 10 20.62 -0.99 5.02
CA VAL A 10 21.30 -0.54 6.25
C VAL A 10 22.76 -0.98 6.28
N GLN A 11 23.08 -2.19 5.79
CA GLN A 11 24.46 -2.64 5.66
C GLN A 11 25.26 -1.80 4.65
N LEU A 12 24.63 -1.36 3.56
CA LEU A 12 25.25 -0.47 2.58
C LEU A 12 25.54 0.92 3.14
N GLU A 13 24.63 1.51 3.92
CA GLU A 13 24.86 2.78 4.64
C GLU A 13 26.00 2.65 5.66
N LYS A 14 26.09 1.52 6.39
CA LYS A 14 27.23 1.25 7.29
C LYS A 14 28.57 1.08 6.56
N ILE A 15 28.58 0.43 5.40
CA ILE A 15 29.79 0.30 4.57
C ILE A 15 30.21 1.67 4.01
N TYR A 16 29.24 2.51 3.62
CA TYR A 16 29.47 3.89 3.18
C TYR A 16 30.12 4.75 4.29
N GLU A 17 29.61 4.66 5.51
CA GLU A 17 30.21 5.36 6.68
C GLU A 17 31.60 4.82 7.01
N ASN A 18 31.79 3.48 6.98
CA ASN A 18 33.08 2.85 7.27
C ASN A 18 34.16 3.12 6.21
N MET A 19 33.78 3.44 4.96
CA MET A 19 34.71 3.80 3.88
C MET A 19 35.04 5.30 3.80
N GLY A 20 34.66 6.10 4.80
CA GLY A 20 35.08 7.50 4.93
C GLY A 20 33.99 8.54 4.64
N GLY A 21 32.73 8.14 4.49
CA GLY A 21 31.59 9.04 4.46
C GLY A 21 31.70 10.16 3.41
N THR A 22 31.84 11.42 3.84
CA THR A 22 31.94 12.60 2.95
C THR A 22 33.33 12.82 2.33
N SER A 23 34.35 12.05 2.73
CA SER A 23 35.68 12.01 2.08
C SER A 23 35.83 10.86 1.07
N LEU A 24 34.72 10.24 0.64
CA LEU A 24 34.72 9.22 -0.41
C LEU A 24 35.00 9.85 -1.78
N ASP A 25 35.87 9.20 -2.55
CA ASP A 25 36.16 9.55 -3.94
C ASP A 25 34.86 9.78 -4.74
N PRO A 26 34.73 10.85 -5.53
CA PRO A 26 33.51 11.18 -6.27
C PRO A 26 33.02 10.04 -7.19
N THR A 27 33.93 9.16 -7.63
CA THR A 27 33.59 7.95 -8.38
C THR A 27 32.84 6.95 -7.50
N ALA A 28 33.29 6.73 -6.27
CA ALA A 28 32.64 5.83 -5.31
C ALA A 28 31.25 6.36 -4.89
N ASN A 29 31.12 7.67 -4.68
CA ASN A 29 29.83 8.29 -4.34
C ASN A 29 28.81 8.17 -5.49
N THR A 30 29.27 8.29 -6.74
CA THR A 30 28.45 8.05 -7.94
C THR A 30 27.98 6.59 -8.01
N VAL A 31 28.85 5.62 -7.72
CA VAL A 31 28.49 4.20 -7.68
C VAL A 31 27.46 3.91 -6.59
N LEU A 32 27.65 4.45 -5.39
CA LEU A 32 26.75 4.27 -4.24
C LEU A 32 25.36 4.88 -4.50
N THR A 33 25.31 6.08 -5.10
CA THR A 33 24.06 6.71 -5.51
C THR A 33 23.32 5.86 -6.57
N ASN A 34 24.04 5.30 -7.54
CA ASN A 34 23.44 4.43 -8.56
C ASN A 34 22.93 3.11 -7.97
N LEU A 35 23.63 2.53 -6.98
CA LEU A 35 23.18 1.35 -6.26
C LEU A 35 21.92 1.64 -5.44
N GLN A 36 21.86 2.77 -4.74
CA GLN A 36 20.66 3.20 -4.02
C GLN A 36 19.46 3.37 -4.96
N LYS A 37 19.64 3.98 -6.13
CA LYS A 37 18.58 4.09 -7.15
C LYS A 37 18.08 2.72 -7.61
N LYS A 38 19.00 1.79 -7.92
CA LYS A 38 18.63 0.41 -8.32
C LYS A 38 17.86 -0.32 -7.22
N LEU A 39 18.29 -0.20 -5.96
CA LEU A 39 17.59 -0.79 -4.83
C LEU A 39 16.17 -0.23 -4.68
N ASN A 40 16.01 1.09 -4.80
CA ASN A 40 14.68 1.70 -4.78
C ASN A 40 13.79 1.19 -5.91
N THR A 41 14.31 1.06 -7.13
CA THR A 41 13.56 0.48 -8.25
C THR A 41 13.15 -0.98 -8.01
N VAL A 42 14.01 -1.78 -7.39
CA VAL A 42 13.67 -3.18 -7.03
C VAL A 42 12.61 -3.21 -5.93
N LEU A 43 12.71 -2.33 -4.92
CA LEU A 43 11.70 -2.19 -3.88
C LEU A 43 10.34 -1.76 -4.45
N ASP A 44 10.32 -0.80 -5.39
CA ASP A 44 9.10 -0.38 -6.09
C ASP A 44 8.43 -1.55 -6.82
N LYS A 45 9.21 -2.33 -7.58
CA LYS A 45 8.69 -3.51 -8.30
C LYS A 45 8.16 -4.58 -7.36
N LEU A 46 8.89 -4.86 -6.28
CA LEU A 46 8.48 -5.86 -5.30
C LEU A 46 7.21 -5.44 -4.54
N ALA A 47 7.12 -4.15 -4.17
CA ALA A 47 5.93 -3.58 -3.56
C ALA A 47 4.73 -3.66 -4.52
N GLY A 48 4.94 -3.38 -5.81
CA GLY A 48 3.91 -3.55 -6.85
C GLY A 48 3.43 -4.99 -6.97
N GLN A 49 4.33 -5.98 -7.07
CA GLN A 49 3.96 -7.40 -7.13
C GLN A 49 3.22 -7.87 -5.87
N PHE A 50 3.65 -7.39 -4.70
CA PHE A 50 2.96 -7.68 -3.45
C PHE A 50 1.56 -7.06 -3.44
N ALA A 51 1.41 -5.83 -3.91
CA ALA A 51 0.11 -5.16 -3.99
C ALA A 51 -0.83 -5.88 -4.99
N GLU A 52 -0.32 -6.36 -6.12
CA GLU A 52 -1.08 -7.18 -7.08
C GLU A 52 -1.67 -8.44 -6.42
N SER A 53 -0.96 -9.06 -5.47
CA SER A 53 -1.49 -10.22 -4.73
C SER A 53 -2.69 -9.89 -3.83
N LEU A 54 -2.89 -8.61 -3.48
CA LEU A 54 -4.01 -8.13 -2.66
C LEU A 54 -5.24 -7.78 -3.51
N VAL A 55 -5.09 -7.62 -4.83
CA VAL A 55 -6.17 -7.24 -5.75
C VAL A 55 -7.38 -8.17 -5.61
N PRO A 56 -7.26 -9.51 -5.60
CA PRO A 56 -8.43 -10.39 -5.52
C PRO A 56 -9.21 -10.19 -4.22
N LYS A 57 -8.51 -10.00 -3.10
CA LYS A 57 -9.15 -9.81 -1.78
C LYS A 57 -9.83 -8.44 -1.69
N ILE A 58 -9.24 -7.39 -2.24
CA ILE A 58 -9.86 -6.06 -2.33
C ILE A 58 -11.08 -6.10 -3.24
N HIS A 59 -11.00 -6.82 -4.37
CA HIS A 59 -12.13 -7.00 -5.29
C HIS A 59 -13.30 -7.72 -4.61
N GLU A 60 -13.03 -8.79 -3.86
CA GLU A 60 -14.06 -9.47 -3.07
C GLU A 60 -14.77 -8.52 -2.09
N GLN A 61 -14.01 -7.72 -1.34
CA GLN A 61 -14.60 -6.73 -0.43
C GLN A 61 -15.38 -5.63 -1.16
N MET A 62 -14.91 -5.20 -2.34
CA MET A 62 -15.63 -4.22 -3.16
C MET A 62 -16.94 -4.77 -3.71
N ASN A 63 -17.01 -6.07 -4.03
CA ASN A 63 -18.27 -6.71 -4.42
C ASN A 63 -19.24 -6.80 -3.24
N THR A 64 -18.75 -7.14 -2.04
CA THR A 64 -19.56 -7.12 -0.81
C THR A 64 -20.11 -5.72 -0.53
N LEU A 65 -19.26 -4.70 -0.61
CA LEU A 65 -19.63 -3.29 -0.49
C LEU A 65 -20.72 -2.92 -1.50
N GLY A 66 -20.53 -3.26 -2.79
CA GLY A 66 -21.54 -3.01 -3.84
C GLY A 66 -22.86 -3.74 -3.58
N SER A 67 -22.83 -4.95 -3.02
CA SER A 67 -24.03 -5.69 -2.63
C SER A 67 -24.79 -5.02 -1.48
N ILE A 68 -24.08 -4.53 -0.46
CA ILE A 68 -24.68 -3.78 0.66
C ILE A 68 -25.28 -2.48 0.12
N LEU A 69 -24.55 -1.75 -0.73
CA LEU A 69 -25.03 -0.54 -1.38
C LEU A 69 -26.33 -0.78 -2.17
N CYS A 70 -26.43 -1.90 -2.90
CA CYS A 70 -27.65 -2.26 -3.64
C CYS A 70 -28.87 -2.55 -2.74
N LYS A 71 -28.65 -2.91 -1.47
CA LYS A 71 -29.72 -3.18 -0.49
C LYS A 71 -30.27 -1.89 0.12
N ILE A 72 -29.52 -0.80 0.06
CA ILE A 72 -29.98 0.53 0.49
C ILE A 72 -30.97 1.04 -0.57
N LYS A 73 -32.26 0.73 -0.36
CA LYS A 73 -33.37 1.23 -1.17
C LYS A 73 -34.41 1.89 -0.27
N GLY A 74 -34.71 3.17 -0.53
CA GLY A 74 -35.81 3.87 0.14
C GLY A 74 -35.87 5.36 -0.23
N PRO A 75 -37.07 5.97 -0.24
CA PRO A 75 -37.21 7.42 -0.46
C PRO A 75 -36.61 8.17 0.74
N GLN A 76 -35.63 9.04 0.47
CA GLN A 76 -34.98 9.98 1.42
C GLN A 76 -34.79 9.44 2.84
N LEU A 77 -33.71 8.69 3.06
CA LEU A 77 -33.22 8.35 4.40
C LEU A 77 -33.00 9.63 5.21
N GLN A 78 -33.45 9.65 6.47
CA GLN A 78 -33.13 10.74 7.40
C GLN A 78 -31.60 10.81 7.58
N LYS A 79 -31.03 12.01 7.72
CA LYS A 79 -29.56 12.20 7.84
C LYS A 79 -28.91 11.31 8.91
N SER A 80 -29.61 11.02 10.01
CA SER A 80 -29.13 10.12 11.07
C SER A 80 -29.03 8.65 10.64
N GLN A 81 -29.94 8.18 9.79
CA GLN A 81 -29.90 6.81 9.23
C GLN A 81 -28.88 6.71 8.10
N LEU A 82 -28.71 7.78 7.31
CA LEU A 82 -27.74 7.81 6.21
C LEU A 82 -26.29 7.57 6.69
N VAL A 83 -25.91 8.11 7.86
CA VAL A 83 -24.57 7.89 8.43
C VAL A 83 -24.35 6.40 8.74
N GLY A 84 -25.30 5.76 9.40
CA GLY A 84 -25.18 4.32 9.75
C GLY A 84 -25.15 3.40 8.52
N GLU A 85 -25.92 3.73 7.48
CA GLU A 85 -25.91 2.98 6.22
C GLU A 85 -24.58 3.15 5.45
N VAL A 86 -24.01 4.36 5.46
CA VAL A 86 -22.69 4.62 4.87
C VAL A 86 -21.59 3.86 5.61
N ASP A 87 -21.62 3.88 6.94
CA ASP A 87 -20.66 3.15 7.77
C ASP A 87 -20.75 1.64 7.48
N ALA A 88 -21.97 1.08 7.42
CA ALA A 88 -22.19 -0.33 7.11
C ALA A 88 -21.71 -0.73 5.69
N VAL A 89 -21.80 0.18 4.71
CA VAL A 89 -21.28 -0.05 3.36
C VAL A 89 -19.75 -0.09 3.37
N LEU A 90 -19.10 0.82 4.12
CA LEU A 90 -17.64 0.94 4.14
C LEU A 90 -16.95 -0.07 5.06
N GLU A 91 -17.65 -0.59 6.07
CA GLU A 91 -17.12 -1.50 7.10
C GLU A 91 -16.30 -2.69 6.54
N PRO A 92 -16.76 -3.46 5.54
CA PRO A 92 -15.98 -4.60 5.01
C PRO A 92 -14.64 -4.18 4.40
N LEU A 93 -14.59 -3.00 3.77
CA LEU A 93 -13.37 -2.45 3.21
C LEU A 93 -12.45 -1.94 4.31
N MET A 94 -13.00 -1.25 5.31
CA MET A 94 -12.25 -0.68 6.42
C MET A 94 -11.61 -1.76 7.30
N GLU A 95 -12.34 -2.82 7.64
CA GLU A 95 -11.79 -3.96 8.40
C GLU A 95 -10.62 -4.63 7.66
N LEU A 96 -10.76 -4.87 6.35
CA LEU A 96 -9.69 -5.45 5.55
C LEU A 96 -8.44 -4.55 5.53
N LEU A 97 -8.64 -3.25 5.32
CA LEU A 97 -7.55 -2.29 5.28
C LEU A 97 -6.88 -2.17 6.63
N GLU A 98 -7.64 -2.09 7.73
CA GLU A 98 -7.09 -2.01 9.08
C GLU A 98 -6.21 -3.22 9.42
N ASP A 99 -6.71 -4.45 9.20
CA ASP A 99 -5.94 -5.68 9.42
C ASP A 99 -4.60 -5.67 8.65
N LYS A 100 -4.66 -5.32 7.35
CA LYS A 100 -3.49 -5.31 6.48
C LYS A 100 -2.52 -4.18 6.83
N LEU A 101 -3.04 -2.99 7.14
CA LEU A 101 -2.23 -1.83 7.52
C LEU A 101 -1.53 -2.04 8.87
N GLN A 102 -2.22 -2.61 9.85
CA GLN A 102 -1.64 -2.95 11.14
C GLN A 102 -0.54 -4.01 10.98
N GLN A 103 -0.79 -5.03 10.15
CA GLN A 103 0.20 -6.03 9.81
C GLN A 103 1.45 -5.37 9.17
N TYR A 104 1.27 -4.54 8.14
CA TYR A 104 2.40 -3.88 7.47
C TYR A 104 3.14 -2.90 8.37
N ALA A 105 2.45 -2.17 9.24
CA ALA A 105 3.08 -1.25 10.17
C ALA A 105 3.99 -1.96 11.19
N SER A 106 3.65 -3.22 11.54
CA SER A 106 4.45 -4.02 12.46
C SER A 106 5.61 -4.76 11.79
N GLU A 107 5.47 -5.15 10.52
CA GLU A 107 6.43 -6.01 9.81
C GLU A 107 7.33 -5.29 8.80
N CYS A 108 6.96 -4.07 8.35
CA CYS A 108 7.67 -3.36 7.28
C CYS A 108 8.46 -2.15 7.78
N GLU A 109 9.65 -1.95 7.21
CA GLU A 109 10.41 -0.71 7.38
C GLU A 109 9.66 0.49 6.75
N LYS A 110 9.81 1.69 7.32
CA LYS A 110 9.08 2.91 6.94
C LYS A 110 9.08 3.22 5.44
N THR A 111 10.21 3.00 4.75
CA THR A 111 10.32 3.19 3.30
C THR A 111 9.48 2.19 2.53
N VAL A 112 9.57 0.90 2.88
CA VAL A 112 8.77 -0.18 2.29
C VAL A 112 7.28 0.05 2.55
N LEU A 113 6.92 0.41 3.78
CA LEU A 113 5.56 0.74 4.17
C LEU A 113 4.99 1.86 3.28
N LYS A 114 5.74 2.95 3.07
CA LYS A 114 5.32 4.06 2.20
C LYS A 114 4.95 3.59 0.78
N TYR A 115 5.74 2.68 0.20
CA TYR A 115 5.47 2.16 -1.15
C TYR A 115 4.27 1.21 -1.17
N LEU A 116 4.15 0.33 -0.17
CA LEU A 116 3.01 -0.57 -0.02
C LEU A 116 1.70 0.20 0.14
N LEU A 117 1.67 1.24 0.97
CA LEU A 117 0.51 2.10 1.16
C LEU A 117 0.07 2.78 -0.14
N LYS A 118 1.04 3.26 -0.93
CA LYS A 118 0.76 3.94 -2.20
C LYS A 118 0.10 3.00 -3.21
N GLU A 119 0.62 1.79 -3.37
CA GLU A 119 0.03 0.81 -4.30
C GLU A 119 -1.29 0.24 -3.77
N LEU A 120 -1.41 0.00 -2.46
CA LEU A 120 -2.67 -0.42 -1.83
C LEU A 120 -3.78 0.61 -2.08
N TRP A 121 -3.50 1.89 -1.83
CA TRP A 121 -4.44 2.97 -2.08
C TRP A 121 -4.90 3.01 -3.54
N LYS A 122 -3.94 2.91 -4.47
CA LYS A 122 -4.21 2.91 -5.91
C LYS A 122 -5.14 1.77 -6.31
N ILE A 123 -4.89 0.56 -5.82
CA ILE A 123 -5.74 -0.61 -6.10
C ILE A 123 -7.13 -0.41 -5.53
N THR A 124 -7.25 0.01 -4.28
CA THR A 124 -8.54 0.27 -3.63
C THR A 124 -9.38 1.26 -4.43
N ILE A 125 -8.83 2.40 -4.81
CA ILE A 125 -9.55 3.41 -5.59
C ILE A 125 -9.95 2.89 -6.98
N THR A 126 -9.03 2.22 -7.67
CA THR A 126 -9.30 1.67 -9.02
C THR A 126 -10.39 0.60 -8.98
N SER A 127 -10.38 -0.25 -7.95
CA SER A 127 -11.41 -1.28 -7.76
C SER A 127 -12.77 -0.65 -7.43
N MET A 128 -12.80 0.34 -6.55
CA MET A 128 -14.03 1.06 -6.20
C MET A 128 -14.67 1.72 -7.43
N GLU A 129 -13.86 2.41 -8.24
CA GLU A 129 -14.32 3.02 -9.49
C GLU A 129 -14.96 1.98 -10.43
N LYS A 130 -14.28 0.84 -10.63
CA LYS A 130 -14.73 -0.19 -11.59
C LYS A 130 -15.94 -1.00 -11.16
N ILE A 131 -16.09 -1.27 -9.86
CA ILE A 131 -17.08 -2.22 -9.35
C ILE A 131 -18.31 -1.50 -8.82
N VAL A 132 -18.13 -0.33 -8.22
CA VAL A 132 -19.18 0.38 -7.49
C VAL A 132 -19.71 1.58 -8.27
N VAL A 133 -18.82 2.31 -8.95
CA VAL A 133 -19.17 3.58 -9.61
C VAL A 133 -19.53 3.41 -11.08
N LEU A 134 -18.77 2.59 -11.80
CA LEU A 134 -19.03 2.37 -13.22
C LEU A 134 -20.25 1.46 -13.43
N PRO A 135 -21.19 1.84 -14.32
CA PRO A 135 -22.29 0.98 -14.70
C PRO A 135 -21.79 -0.27 -15.44
N PRO A 136 -22.51 -1.41 -15.35
CA PRO A 136 -22.16 -2.66 -16.02
C PRO A 136 -22.17 -2.56 -17.55
#